data_AF-A0A1I1QXT1-F1
#
_entry.id   AF-A0A1I1QXT1-F1
#
_cell.length_a   1.000
_cell.length_b   1.000
_cell.length_c   1.000
_cell.angle_alpha   90.00
_cell.angle_beta   90.00
_cell.angle_gamma   90.00
#
_symmetry.space_group_name_H-M   'P 1'
#
loop_
_entity.id
_entity.type
_entity.pdbx_description
1 polymer ?
#
loop_
_entity_poly.entity_id
_entity_poly.type
_entity_poly.pdbx_seq_one_letter_code
_entity_poly.pdbx_strand_id
1 'polypeptide(L)'
;MKVLKLHPLMTISLLQMQFQRLLSCNIAVYTMHNSIANAFDTLQEAGFPEEILIEFPIDETLSLREFEEELEDKFNFTLELCNKDNKPFTNKGMHLFQLIATVSDVYKHGSEYNTQLDLTLERLLNNRQGPSQPFC
;
A
#
# COMPACT_ATOMS: atom_id res chain seq x y z
N MET A 1 0.71 13.30 10.81
CA MET A 1 -0.24 13.36 9.68
C MET A 1 0.36 12.67 8.49
N LYS A 2 -0.42 11.82 7.82
CA LYS A 2 -0.01 11.14 6.60
C LYS A 2 -0.39 11.99 5.40
N VAL A 3 0.47 12.03 4.39
CA VAL A 3 0.27 12.82 3.19
C VAL A 3 0.45 11.90 1.99
N LEU A 4 -0.61 11.78 1.20
CA LEU A 4 -0.63 11.09 -0.08
C LEU A 4 -0.07 12.04 -1.13
N LYS A 5 0.95 11.62 -1.87
CA LYS A 5 1.56 12.39 -2.96
C LYS A 5 1.14 11.80 -4.28
N LEU A 6 0.43 12.58 -5.09
CA LEU A 6 -0.11 12.17 -6.39
C LEU A 6 0.57 12.98 -7.49
N HIS A 7 1.16 12.30 -8.46
CA HIS A 7 1.78 12.93 -9.63
C HIS A 7 1.22 12.26 -10.88
N PRO A 8 0.91 12.99 -11.98
CA PRO A 8 0.32 12.40 -13.18
C PRO A 8 1.14 11.24 -13.75
N LEU A 9 2.47 11.39 -13.77
CA LEU A 9 3.40 10.35 -14.25
C LEU A 9 3.73 9.24 -13.23
N MET A 10 3.08 9.24 -12.06
CA MET A 10 3.25 8.16 -11.08
C MET A 10 2.60 6.89 -11.63
N THR A 11 3.30 5.76 -11.57
CA THR A 11 2.73 4.46 -11.95
C THR A 11 1.79 3.94 -10.85
N ILE A 12 0.83 3.10 -11.24
CA ILE A 12 -0.06 2.43 -10.28
C ILE A 12 0.73 1.62 -9.24
N SER A 13 1.80 0.94 -9.66
CA SER A 13 2.71 0.25 -8.73
C SER A 13 3.34 1.16 -7.69
N LEU A 14 3.74 2.38 -8.08
CA LEU A 14 4.31 3.36 -7.14
C LEU A 14 3.24 3.90 -6.18
N LEU A 15 2.00 4.10 -6.67
CA LEU A 15 0.87 4.46 -5.81
C LEU A 15 0.58 3.34 -4.79
N GLN A 16 0.54 2.09 -5.23
CA GLN A 16 0.37 0.91 -4.36
C GLN A 16 1.45 0.85 -3.27
N MET A 17 2.72 1.07 -3.62
CA MET A 17 3.80 1.13 -2.64
C MET A 17 3.61 2.26 -1.62
N GLN A 18 3.05 3.39 -2.04
CA GLN A 18 2.78 4.52 -1.16
C GLN A 18 1.68 4.18 -0.14
N PHE A 19 0.57 3.60 -0.60
CA PHE A 19 -0.51 3.11 0.25
C PHE A 19 -0.04 2.03 1.23
N GLN A 20 0.79 1.11 0.77
CA GLN A 20 1.37 0.08 1.63
C GLN A 20 2.22 0.70 2.76
N ARG A 21 2.94 1.79 2.50
CA ARG A 21 3.75 2.48 3.52
C ARG A 21 2.93 3.38 4.44
N LEU A 22 1.93 4.05 3.91
CA LEU A 22 1.11 5.00 4.68
C LEU A 22 0.05 4.27 5.50
N LEU A 23 -0.63 3.28 4.93
CA LEU A 23 -1.82 2.66 5.52
C LEU A 23 -1.66 1.15 5.80
N SER A 24 -0.51 0.55 5.48
CA SER A 24 -0.28 -0.90 5.58
C SER A 24 -1.30 -1.73 4.78
N CYS A 25 -1.74 -1.20 3.65
CA CYS A 25 -2.86 -1.67 2.87
C CYS A 25 -2.53 -1.68 1.37
N ASN A 26 -3.03 -2.68 0.65
CA ASN A 26 -2.97 -2.74 -0.81
C ASN A 26 -4.10 -1.91 -1.41
N ILE A 27 -4.01 -1.59 -2.69
CA ILE A 27 -5.08 -0.92 -3.44
C ILE A 27 -5.25 -1.55 -4.83
N ALA A 28 -6.48 -1.50 -5.34
CA ALA A 28 -6.79 -1.68 -6.75
C ALA A 28 -7.22 -0.33 -7.34
N VAL A 29 -6.67 0.02 -8.50
CA VAL A 29 -7.03 1.24 -9.22
C VAL A 29 -7.74 0.84 -10.51
N TYR A 30 -8.81 1.53 -10.83
CA TYR A 30 -9.58 1.30 -12.04
C TYR A 30 -9.43 2.49 -12.98
N THR A 31 -9.32 2.18 -14.27
CA THR A 31 -9.33 3.20 -15.33
C THR A 31 -10.74 3.76 -15.49
N MET A 32 -10.86 4.87 -16.22
CA MET A 32 -12.17 5.44 -16.61
C MET A 32 -13.11 4.46 -17.34
N HIS A 33 -12.59 3.36 -17.88
CA HIS A 33 -13.39 2.32 -18.53
C HIS A 33 -13.80 1.19 -17.58
N ASN A 34 -13.70 1.39 -16.26
CA ASN A 34 -13.96 0.39 -15.22
C ASN A 34 -13.14 -0.90 -15.36
N SER A 35 -11.98 -0.83 -16.02
CA SER A 35 -11.01 -1.93 -16.05
C SER A 35 -9.95 -1.72 -14.98
N ILE A 36 -9.43 -2.81 -14.40
CA ILE A 36 -8.31 -2.73 -13.46
C ILE A 36 -7.08 -2.20 -14.22
N ALA A 37 -6.48 -1.13 -13.69
CA ALA A 37 -5.28 -0.53 -14.24
C ALA A 37 -4.07 -1.45 -14.03
N ASN A 38 -3.16 -1.48 -15.00
CA ASN A 38 -1.94 -2.25 -14.95
C ASN A 38 -0.92 -1.57 -14.04
N ALA A 39 0.03 -2.35 -13.51
CA ALA A 39 1.05 -1.85 -12.57
C ALA A 39 1.96 -0.77 -13.19
N PHE A 40 2.10 -0.77 -14.52
CA PHE A 40 2.91 0.18 -15.28
C PHE A 40 2.12 1.37 -15.80
N ASP A 41 0.78 1.30 -15.78
CA ASP A 41 -0.05 2.44 -16.18
C ASP A 41 0.20 3.60 -15.21
N THR A 42 0.04 4.80 -15.71
CA THR A 42 0.19 6.04 -14.97
C THR A 42 -1.14 6.51 -14.38
N LEU A 43 -1.09 7.35 -13.35
CA LEU A 43 -2.30 7.98 -12.81
C LEU A 43 -3.03 8.83 -13.86
N GLN A 44 -2.27 9.48 -14.75
CA GLN A 44 -2.85 10.21 -15.87
C GLN A 44 -3.68 9.30 -16.80
N GLU A 45 -3.17 8.10 -17.12
CA GLU A 45 -3.91 7.10 -17.91
C GLU A 45 -5.13 6.54 -17.16
N ALA A 46 -5.09 6.54 -15.82
CA ALA A 46 -6.22 6.16 -14.98
C ALA A 46 -7.31 7.24 -14.87
N GLY A 47 -7.06 8.47 -15.33
CA GLY A 47 -8.03 9.57 -15.32
C GLY A 47 -7.68 10.75 -14.39
N PHE A 48 -6.49 10.74 -13.77
CA PHE A 48 -6.03 11.81 -12.89
C PHE A 48 -5.92 13.15 -13.63
N PRO A 49 -6.66 14.20 -13.22
CA PRO A 49 -6.81 15.42 -14.01
C PRO A 49 -5.65 16.41 -13.82
N GLU A 50 -4.85 16.26 -12.77
CA GLU A 50 -3.86 17.27 -12.38
C GLU A 50 -2.56 17.12 -13.18
N GLU A 51 -2.00 18.25 -13.60
CA GLU A 51 -0.75 18.30 -14.39
C GLU A 51 0.51 18.32 -13.52
N ILE A 52 0.37 18.50 -12.20
CA ILE A 52 1.47 18.68 -11.26
C ILE A 52 1.36 17.73 -10.06
N LEU A 53 2.42 17.68 -9.25
CA LEU A 53 2.42 16.99 -7.97
C LEU A 53 1.41 17.63 -7.01
N ILE A 54 0.50 16.84 -6.48
CA ILE A 54 -0.44 17.22 -5.41
C ILE A 54 -0.07 16.49 -4.13
N GLU A 55 -0.08 17.23 -3.02
CA GLU A 55 0.02 16.70 -1.67
C GLU A 55 -1.34 16.71 -1.01
N PHE A 56 -1.92 15.53 -0.82
CA PHE A 56 -3.24 15.32 -0.25
C PHE A 56 -3.12 14.78 1.18
N PRO A 57 -3.50 15.57 2.21
CA PRO A 57 -3.45 15.09 3.60
C PRO A 57 -4.53 14.02 3.81
N ILE A 58 -4.15 12.88 4.38
CA ILE A 58 -5.09 11.80 4.69
C ILE A 58 -5.74 12.07 6.05
N ASP A 59 -7.06 12.19 6.07
CA ASP A 59 -7.85 12.14 7.30
C ASP A 59 -8.06 10.68 7.72
N GLU A 60 -7.32 10.25 8.74
CA GLU A 60 -7.38 8.86 9.22
C GLU A 60 -8.70 8.53 9.92
N THR A 61 -9.51 9.53 10.27
CA THR A 61 -10.81 9.36 10.93
C THR A 61 -11.93 8.97 9.97
N LEU A 62 -11.70 9.06 8.65
CA LEU A 62 -12.65 8.59 7.66
C LEU A 62 -12.76 7.06 7.67
N SER A 63 -13.97 6.58 7.37
CA SER A 63 -14.17 5.18 7.00
C SER A 63 -13.52 4.88 5.64
N LEU A 64 -13.29 3.60 5.35
CA LEU A 64 -12.74 3.19 4.06
C LEU A 64 -13.60 3.69 2.90
N ARG A 65 -14.94 3.61 3.05
CA ARG A 65 -15.87 4.08 2.02
C ARG A 65 -15.73 5.56 1.75
N GLU A 66 -15.77 6.39 2.80
CA GLU A 66 -15.72 7.85 2.68
C GLU A 66 -14.40 8.29 2.04
N PHE A 67 -13.29 7.64 2.39
CA PHE A 67 -12.00 7.94 1.81
C PHE A 67 -11.91 7.56 0.32
N GLU A 68 -12.44 6.40 -0.08
CA GLU A 68 -12.51 5.99 -1.48
C GLU A 68 -13.34 6.99 -2.31
N GLU A 69 -14.51 7.38 -1.80
CA GLU A 69 -15.39 8.39 -2.43
C GLU A 69 -14.71 9.76 -2.52
N GLU A 70 -14.02 10.21 -1.46
CA GLU A 70 -13.35 11.51 -1.47
C GLU A 70 -12.24 11.57 -2.53
N LEU A 71 -11.45 10.50 -2.69
CA LEU A 71 -10.42 10.44 -3.73
C LEU A 71 -11.02 10.42 -5.12
N GLU A 72 -12.10 9.65 -5.33
CA GLU A 72 -12.79 9.57 -6.60
C GLU A 72 -13.38 10.94 -7.00
N ASP A 73 -14.06 11.61 -6.07
CA ASP A 73 -14.65 12.94 -6.28
C ASP A 73 -13.59 14.02 -6.58
N LYS A 74 -12.43 13.96 -5.91
CA LYS A 74 -11.36 14.95 -6.09
C LYS A 74 -10.51 14.71 -7.33
N PHE A 75 -10.23 13.45 -7.65
CA PHE A 75 -9.17 13.08 -8.57
C PHE A 75 -9.63 12.24 -9.75
N ASN A 76 -10.92 11.95 -9.87
CA ASN A 76 -11.56 11.39 -11.06
C ASN A 76 -11.02 10.02 -11.51
N PHE A 77 -10.43 9.27 -10.57
CA PHE A 77 -10.07 7.87 -10.73
C PHE A 77 -10.69 7.06 -9.59
N THR A 78 -11.14 5.84 -9.88
CA THR A 78 -11.73 4.96 -8.88
C THR A 78 -10.64 4.10 -8.23
N LEU A 79 -10.64 4.03 -6.90
CA LEU A 79 -9.70 3.24 -6.12
C LEU A 79 -10.44 2.44 -5.04
N GLU A 80 -10.01 1.20 -4.85
CA GLU A 80 -10.46 0.37 -3.74
C GLU A 80 -9.30 -0.02 -2.83
N LEU A 81 -9.53 0.12 -1.52
CA LEU A 81 -8.63 -0.40 -0.48
C LEU A 81 -8.81 -1.91 -0.35
N CYS A 82 -7.68 -2.61 -0.36
CA CYS A 82 -7.62 -4.07 -0.41
C CYS A 82 -6.83 -4.66 0.74
N ASN A 83 -7.17 -5.89 1.10
CA ASN A 83 -6.41 -6.71 2.02
C ASN A 83 -5.10 -7.24 1.37
N LYS A 84 -4.36 -8.07 2.13
CA LYS A 84 -3.09 -8.68 1.68
C LYS A 84 -3.25 -9.57 0.43
N ASP A 85 -4.44 -10.10 0.17
CA ASP A 85 -4.75 -10.94 -0.99
C ASP A 85 -5.23 -10.13 -2.21
N ASN A 86 -5.08 -8.80 -2.17
CA ASN A 86 -5.61 -7.87 -3.19
C ASN A 86 -7.14 -7.93 -3.37
N LYS A 87 -7.86 -8.34 -2.32
CA LYS A 87 -9.33 -8.33 -2.30
C LYS A 87 -9.83 -7.07 -1.60
N PRO A 88 -10.87 -6.38 -2.13
CA PRO A 88 -11.47 -5.24 -1.46
C PRO A 88 -11.95 -5.60 -0.05
N PHE A 89 -11.87 -4.65 0.89
CA PHE A 89 -12.44 -4.86 2.22
C PHE A 89 -13.96 -5.03 2.15
N THR A 90 -14.46 -6.09 2.78
CA THR A 90 -15.90 -6.36 2.87
C THR A 90 -16.61 -5.40 3.83
N ASN A 91 -15.94 -4.96 4.90
CA ASN A 91 -16.45 -3.97 5.83
C ASN A 91 -15.88 -2.58 5.51
N LYS A 92 -16.57 -1.86 4.61
CA LYS A 92 -16.17 -0.50 4.20
C LYS A 92 -16.45 0.57 5.28
N GLY A 93 -17.10 0.22 6.39
CA GLY A 93 -17.32 1.09 7.55
C GLY A 93 -16.16 1.13 8.55
N MET A 94 -15.10 0.36 8.32
CA MET A 94 -13.88 0.42 9.14
C MET A 94 -13.13 1.73 8.91
N HIS A 95 -12.53 2.31 9.95
CA HIS A 95 -11.75 3.54 9.82
C HIS A 95 -10.31 3.27 9.41
N LEU A 96 -9.69 4.22 8.70
CA LEU A 96 -8.33 4.09 8.18
C LEU A 96 -7.28 3.87 9.30
N PHE A 97 -7.42 4.54 10.45
CA PHE A 97 -6.49 4.35 11.58
C PHE A 97 -6.48 2.91 12.12
N GLN A 98 -7.55 2.13 11.89
CA GLN A 98 -7.66 0.75 12.35
C GLN A 98 -6.82 -0.22 11.49
N LEU A 99 -6.50 0.15 10.24
CA LEU A 99 -5.72 -0.68 9.32
C LEU A 99 -4.31 -0.98 9.86
N ILE A 100 -3.65 -0.01 10.49
CA ILE A 100 -2.31 -0.21 11.06
C ILE A 100 -2.34 -1.17 12.24
N ALA A 101 -3.37 -1.05 13.10
CA ALA A 101 -3.53 -1.88 14.28
C ALA A 101 -3.76 -3.36 13.89
N THR A 102 -4.62 -3.60 12.90
CA THR A 102 -4.91 -4.97 12.43
C THR A 102 -3.69 -5.66 11.84
N VAL A 103 -2.81 -4.95 11.11
CA VAL A 103 -1.57 -5.53 10.61
C VAL A 103 -0.63 -5.91 11.75
N SER A 104 -0.57 -5.10 12.81
CA SER A 104 0.26 -5.35 13.99
C SER A 104 -0.22 -6.57 14.82
N ASP A 105 -1.53 -6.82 14.88
CA ASP A 105 -2.10 -7.98 15.57
C ASP A 105 -2.02 -9.28 14.75
N VAL A 106 -2.02 -9.22 13.41
CA VAL A 106 -1.72 -10.39 12.56
C VAL A 106 -0.29 -10.90 12.79
N TYR A 107 0.64 -10.04 13.24
CA TYR A 107 1.97 -10.47 13.69
C TYR A 107 1.98 -11.04 15.13
N LYS A 108 0.92 -10.88 15.92
CA LYS A 108 0.81 -11.40 17.30
C LYS A 108 -0.09 -12.61 17.46
N HIS A 109 -1.08 -12.81 16.58
CA HIS A 109 -2.00 -13.93 16.65
C HIS A 109 -2.11 -14.67 15.31
N GLY A 110 -1.14 -15.58 15.10
CA GLY A 110 -1.38 -16.83 14.38
C GLY A 110 -1.31 -16.76 12.86
N SER A 111 -0.12 -16.95 12.30
CA SER A 111 0.08 -17.85 11.16
C SER A 111 1.55 -18.21 11.07
N GLU A 112 1.84 -19.45 11.46
CA GLU A 112 3.13 -20.13 11.59
C GLU A 112 3.95 -20.23 10.29
N TYR A 113 3.56 -19.52 9.22
CA TYR A 113 4.22 -19.53 7.91
C TYR A 113 5.21 -18.38 7.67
N ASN A 114 5.18 -17.30 8.47
CA ASN A 114 6.06 -16.14 8.26
C ASN A 114 7.44 -16.24 8.94
N THR A 115 7.65 -17.19 9.85
CA THR A 115 8.97 -17.41 10.48
C THR A 115 10.02 -17.92 9.49
N GLN A 116 9.60 -18.56 8.38
CA GLN A 116 10.55 -19.10 7.39
C GLN A 116 11.17 -18.01 6.49
N LEU A 117 10.44 -16.92 6.21
CA LEU A 117 10.96 -15.83 5.38
C LEU A 117 11.89 -14.89 6.17
N ASP A 118 11.61 -14.68 7.46
CA ASP A 118 12.45 -13.86 8.34
C ASP A 118 13.81 -14.56 8.62
N LEU A 119 13.78 -15.88 8.86
CA LEU A 119 15.00 -16.69 9.04
C LEU A 119 15.91 -16.73 7.79
N THR A 120 15.37 -16.49 6.59
CA THR A 120 16.15 -16.55 5.34
C THR A 120 16.86 -15.23 5.05
N LEU A 121 16.26 -14.08 5.40
CA LEU A 121 16.88 -12.77 5.21
C LEU A 121 17.97 -12.47 6.25
N GLU A 122 17.77 -12.84 7.52
CA GLU A 122 18.81 -12.68 8.54
C GLU A 122 20.06 -13.54 8.25
N ARG A 123 19.88 -14.74 7.69
CA ARG A 123 20.98 -15.64 7.33
C ARG A 123 21.76 -15.19 6.09
N LEU A 124 21.13 -14.41 5.19
CA LEU A 124 21.77 -13.78 4.03
C LEU A 124 22.56 -12.51 4.41
N LEU A 125 22.10 -11.77 5.42
CA LEU A 125 22.76 -10.56 5.90
C LEU A 125 23.96 -10.84 6.82
N ASN A 126 23.95 -11.97 7.55
CA ASN A 126 25.06 -12.37 8.42
C ASN A 126 26.26 -13.01 7.69
N ASN A 127 26.20 -13.24 6.38
CA ASN A 127 27.26 -13.93 5.63
C ASN A 127 28.30 -12.98 4.99
N ARG A 128 28.41 -11.73 5.46
CA ARG A 128 29.35 -10.72 4.96
C ARG A 128 30.55 -10.41 5.88
N GLN A 129 30.89 -11.29 6.83
CA GLN A 129 32.20 -11.24 7.49
C GLN A 129 33.08 -12.39 7.03
N GLY A 130 34.12 -12.03 6.27
CA GLY A 130 35.17 -12.93 5.80
C GLY A 130 36.07 -13.44 6.93
N PRO A 131 37.03 -14.32 6.60
CA PRO A 131 37.47 -15.43 7.45
C PRO A 131 38.51 -15.02 8.49
N SER A 132 38.27 -15.37 9.76
CA SER A 132 39.33 -15.46 10.77
C SER A 132 40.01 -16.83 10.69
N GLN A 133 41.24 -16.85 10.20
CA GLN A 133 42.21 -17.95 10.24
C GLN A 133 42.74 -18.19 11.69
N PRO A 134 43.42 -19.32 11.97
CA PRO A 134 43.18 -20.16 13.14
C PRO A 134 44.03 -19.85 14.39
N PHE A 135 43.55 -20.37 15.53
CA PHE A 135 44.24 -20.41 16.82
C PHE A 135 45.36 -21.48 16.84
N CYS A 136 46.40 -21.19 17.63
CA CYS A 136 47.49 -22.08 18.03
C CYS A 136 47.02 -23.37 18.71
#